data_AF-A0A943MNQ7-F1
#
_entry.id   AF-A0A943MNQ7-F1
#
_cell.length_a   1.000
_cell.length_b   1.000
_cell.length_c   1.000
_cell.angle_alpha   90.00
_cell.angle_beta   90.00
_cell.angle_gamma   90.00
#
_symmetry.space_group_name_H-M   'P 1'
#
loop_
_entity.id
_entity.type
_entity.pdbx_description
1 polymer ?
#
loop_
_entity_poly.entity_id
_entity_poly.type
_entity_poly.pdbx_seq_one_letter_code
_entity_poly.pdbx_strand_id
1 'polypeptide(L)'
;LADNDIDVFMCMNDSIASGVISVLEQKGLAGKVVVTGMDSEGAALKRVMEGTQSMTIYKDITQMVQELANSCLAAKLNVKPHIEPNYNTNNGYGNIPTISMGASVITKDNMAEVLEGSYIDLDEVLAEQ
;
A
#
# COMPACT_ATOMS: atom_id res chain seq x y z
N LEU A 1 -10.93 -2.63 -26.20
CA LEU A 1 -10.88 -4.01 -25.70
C LEU A 1 -12.24 -4.62 -26.04
N ALA A 2 -12.29 -5.43 -27.10
CA ALA A 2 -13.55 -6.04 -27.54
C ALA A 2 -13.94 -7.12 -26.52
N ASP A 3 -15.21 -7.14 -26.14
CA ASP A 3 -15.90 -8.14 -25.30
C ASP A 3 -15.65 -8.14 -23.78
N ASN A 4 -15.02 -7.11 -23.21
CA ASN A 4 -14.76 -7.00 -21.76
C ASN A 4 -14.01 -8.21 -21.16
N ASP A 5 -13.23 -8.91 -21.98
CA ASP A 5 -12.42 -10.06 -21.59
C ASP A 5 -11.12 -9.58 -20.93
N ILE A 6 -11.21 -9.20 -19.65
CA ILE A 6 -10.08 -8.74 -18.84
C ILE A 6 -10.13 -9.47 -17.51
N ASP A 7 -9.09 -10.23 -17.21
CA ASP A 7 -8.98 -10.98 -15.95
C ASP A 7 -8.43 -10.12 -14.80
N VAL A 8 -7.50 -9.20 -15.10
CA VAL A 8 -6.72 -8.49 -14.09
C VAL A 8 -6.42 -7.05 -14.49
N PHE A 9 -6.59 -6.12 -13.55
CA PHE A 9 -5.98 -4.80 -13.55
C PHE A 9 -4.93 -4.69 -12.44
N MET A 10 -3.66 -4.64 -12.84
CA MET A 10 -2.54 -4.41 -11.92
C MET A 10 -2.39 -2.90 -11.65
N CYS A 11 -3.14 -2.38 -10.69
CA CYS A 11 -3.06 -0.97 -10.32
C CYS A 11 -1.92 -0.75 -9.32
N MET A 12 -1.13 0.31 -9.53
CA MET A 12 0.07 0.60 -8.74
C MET A 12 -0.21 1.36 -7.44
N ASN A 13 -1.45 1.81 -7.23
CA ASN A 13 -1.97 2.36 -5.98
C ASN A 13 -3.51 2.31 -5.92
N ASP A 14 -4.06 2.64 -4.76
CA ASP A 14 -5.49 2.59 -4.46
C ASP A 14 -6.31 3.66 -5.22
N SER A 15 -5.73 4.81 -5.55
CA SER A 15 -6.40 5.82 -6.38
C SER A 15 -6.60 5.39 -7.84
N ILE A 16 -5.61 4.71 -8.45
CA ILE A 16 -5.77 4.10 -9.77
C ILE A 16 -6.80 2.97 -9.71
N ALA A 17 -6.74 2.14 -8.67
CA ALA A 17 -7.71 1.06 -8.45
C ALA A 17 -9.14 1.61 -8.34
N SER A 18 -9.33 2.75 -7.65
CA SER A 18 -10.63 3.43 -7.54
C SER A 18 -11.21 3.77 -8.92
N GLY A 19 -10.40 4.36 -9.80
CA GLY A 19 -10.84 4.71 -11.16
C GLY A 19 -11.21 3.48 -12.01
N VAL A 20 -10.44 2.40 -11.89
CA VAL A 20 -10.73 1.11 -12.56
C VAL A 20 -12.04 0.52 -12.05
N ILE A 21 -12.22 0.45 -10.73
CA ILE A 21 -13.41 -0.13 -10.10
C ILE A 21 -14.66 0.65 -10.47
N SER A 22 -14.62 1.98 -10.51
CA SER A 22 -15.77 2.80 -10.96
C SER A 22 -16.23 2.46 -12.39
N VAL A 23 -15.30 2.09 -13.29
CA VAL A 23 -15.66 1.64 -14.65
C VAL A 23 -16.20 0.21 -14.63
N LEU A 24 -15.59 -0.68 -13.84
CA LEU A 24 -16.04 -2.06 -13.69
C LEU A 24 -17.46 -2.14 -13.10
N GLU A 25 -17.81 -1.26 -12.14
CA GLU A 25 -19.16 -1.13 -11.59
C GLU A 25 -20.18 -0.78 -12.68
N GLN A 26 -19.89 0.24 -13.51
CA GLN A 26 -20.75 0.62 -14.64
C GLN A 26 -20.93 -0.48 -15.68
N LYS A 27 -19.98 -1.44 -15.73
CA LYS A 27 -20.04 -2.60 -16.62
C LYS A 27 -20.60 -3.86 -15.94
N GLY A 28 -20.92 -3.82 -14.64
CA GLY A 28 -21.36 -5.00 -13.89
C GLY A 28 -20.28 -6.07 -13.73
N LEU A 29 -19.01 -5.65 -13.73
CA LEU A 29 -17.79 -6.48 -13.63
C LEU A 29 -17.03 -6.30 -12.32
N ALA A 30 -17.44 -5.37 -11.45
CA ALA A 30 -16.85 -5.21 -10.13
C ALA A 30 -16.95 -6.51 -9.34
N GLY A 31 -15.85 -6.91 -8.69
CA GLY A 31 -15.72 -8.18 -7.97
C GLY A 31 -15.61 -9.44 -8.86
N LYS A 32 -15.63 -9.30 -10.20
CA LYS A 32 -15.37 -10.39 -11.14
C LYS A 32 -13.98 -10.33 -11.75
N VAL A 33 -13.44 -9.11 -11.88
CA VAL A 33 -12.09 -8.84 -12.37
C VAL A 33 -11.17 -8.58 -11.18
N VAL A 34 -9.97 -9.16 -11.20
CA VAL A 34 -8.98 -8.93 -10.16
C VAL A 34 -8.46 -7.50 -10.26
N VAL A 35 -8.48 -6.75 -9.16
CA VAL A 35 -7.94 -5.39 -9.10
C VAL A 35 -7.00 -5.30 -7.91
N THR A 36 -5.72 -4.99 -8.16
CA THR A 36 -4.73 -4.76 -7.11
C THR A 36 -4.70 -3.30 -6.68
N GLY A 37 -4.01 -2.99 -5.59
CA GLY A 37 -3.77 -1.63 -5.13
C GLY A 37 -2.57 -1.56 -4.17
N MET A 38 -2.32 -0.37 -3.65
CA MET A 38 -1.26 -0.05 -2.69
C MET A 38 -1.67 1.20 -1.94
N ASP A 39 -1.20 1.32 -0.70
CA ASP A 39 -1.31 2.46 0.23
C ASP A 39 -2.34 2.26 1.35
N SER A 40 -3.18 1.23 1.28
CA SER A 40 -4.18 0.91 2.33
C SER A 40 -5.09 2.09 2.65
N GLU A 41 -5.53 2.82 1.62
CA GLU A 41 -6.49 3.90 1.79
C GLU A 41 -7.80 3.35 2.39
N GLY A 42 -8.46 4.10 3.28
CA GLY A 42 -9.68 3.62 3.95
C GLY A 42 -10.76 3.13 2.98
N ALA A 43 -10.95 3.85 1.86
CA ALA A 43 -11.86 3.43 0.79
C ALA A 43 -11.42 2.12 0.10
N ALA A 44 -10.10 1.87 -0.03
CA ALA A 44 -9.59 0.62 -0.56
C ALA A 44 -9.78 -0.54 0.41
N LEU A 45 -9.59 -0.32 1.70
CA LEU A 45 -9.87 -1.35 2.73
C LEU A 45 -11.34 -1.77 2.69
N LYS A 46 -12.28 -0.82 2.57
CA LYS A 46 -13.70 -1.11 2.35
C LYS A 46 -13.92 -1.96 1.10
N ARG A 47 -13.36 -1.55 -0.04
CA ARG A 47 -13.47 -2.32 -1.30
C ARG A 47 -12.87 -3.71 -1.21
N VAL A 48 -11.79 -3.89 -0.45
CA VAL A 48 -11.20 -5.21 -0.17
C VAL A 48 -12.15 -6.07 0.66
N MET A 49 -12.81 -5.50 1.67
CA MET A 49 -13.83 -6.21 2.45
C MET A 49 -15.07 -6.58 1.62
N GLU A 50 -15.50 -5.68 0.74
CA GLU A 50 -16.62 -5.88 -0.19
C GLU A 50 -16.27 -6.84 -1.35
N GLY A 51 -14.99 -7.04 -1.62
CA GLY A 51 -14.48 -7.91 -2.68
C GLY A 51 -14.41 -7.26 -4.06
N THR A 52 -14.62 -5.94 -4.17
CA THR A 52 -14.51 -5.19 -5.44
C THR A 52 -13.06 -4.83 -5.77
N GLN A 53 -12.19 -4.77 -4.76
CA GLN A 53 -10.74 -4.71 -4.89
C GLN A 53 -10.15 -5.99 -4.27
N SER A 54 -9.19 -6.65 -4.93
CA SER A 54 -8.69 -7.96 -4.50
C SER A 54 -7.66 -7.86 -3.37
N MET A 55 -6.85 -6.81 -3.38
CA MET A 55 -5.83 -6.56 -2.37
C MET A 55 -5.38 -5.09 -2.37
N THR A 56 -4.75 -4.68 -1.28
CA THR A 56 -3.90 -3.48 -1.19
C THR A 56 -2.61 -3.83 -0.48
N ILE A 57 -1.68 -2.88 -0.39
CA ILE A 57 -0.39 -3.06 0.28
C ILE A 57 -0.29 -2.02 1.40
N TYR A 58 -0.03 -2.50 2.60
CA TYR A 58 0.29 -1.70 3.76
C TYR A 58 1.79 -1.43 3.83
N LYS A 59 2.12 -0.15 4.03
CA LYS A 59 3.48 0.35 4.29
C LYS A 59 3.40 1.16 5.57
N ASP A 60 4.17 0.79 6.58
CA ASP A 60 4.13 1.48 7.87
C ASP A 60 4.77 2.88 7.78
N ILE A 61 3.91 3.89 7.59
CA ILE A 61 4.33 5.29 7.51
C ILE A 61 4.92 5.76 8.84
N THR A 62 4.44 5.26 9.98
CA THR A 62 4.97 5.61 11.30
C THR A 62 6.42 5.17 11.42
N GLN A 63 6.72 3.91 11.06
CA GLN A 63 8.09 3.40 11.04
C GLN A 63 8.97 4.17 10.05
N MET A 64 8.45 4.46 8.85
CA MET A 64 9.19 5.21 7.83
C MET A 64 9.59 6.62 8.30
N VAL A 65 8.65 7.36 8.90
CA VAL A 65 8.91 8.71 9.42
C VAL A 65 9.86 8.69 10.61
N GLN A 66 9.71 7.72 11.51
CA GLN A 66 10.61 7.57 12.66
C GLN A 66 12.04 7.31 12.20
N GLU A 67 12.26 6.40 11.25
CA GLU A 67 13.61 6.09 10.78
C GLU A 67 14.21 7.22 9.93
N LEU A 68 13.38 7.96 9.19
CA LEU A 68 13.81 9.19 8.52
C LEU A 68 14.38 10.19 9.54
N ALA A 69 13.64 10.46 10.63
CA ALA A 69 14.08 11.37 11.67
C ALA A 69 15.37 10.90 12.35
N ASN A 70 15.45 9.61 12.71
CA ASN A 70 16.64 8.99 13.29
C ASN A 70 17.86 9.10 12.37
N SER A 71 17.67 8.81 11.07
CA SER A 71 18.73 8.91 10.06
C SER A 71 19.23 10.35 9.89
N CYS A 72 18.33 11.34 9.90
CA CYS A 72 18.71 12.75 9.85
C CYS A 72 19.52 13.17 11.07
N LEU A 73 19.11 12.73 12.26
CA LEU A 73 19.83 13.03 13.51
C LEU A 73 21.20 12.34 13.53
N ALA A 74 21.28 11.08 13.13
CA ALA A 74 22.52 10.32 13.05
C ALA A 74 23.53 10.99 12.11
N ALA A 75 23.08 11.42 10.94
CA ALA A 75 23.89 12.18 9.99
C ALA A 75 24.38 13.51 10.59
N LYS A 76 23.51 14.25 11.30
CA LYS A 76 23.86 15.51 11.96
C LYS A 76 24.91 15.34 13.05
N LEU A 77 24.82 14.25 13.82
CA LEU A 77 25.73 13.94 14.92
C LEU A 77 26.98 13.16 14.49
N ASN A 78 27.08 12.79 13.22
CA ASN A 78 28.13 11.94 12.67
C ASN A 78 28.25 10.59 13.42
N VAL A 79 27.11 9.98 13.70
CA VAL A 79 27.00 8.63 14.29
C VAL A 79 26.24 7.70 13.34
N LYS A 80 26.23 6.40 13.65
CA LYS A 80 25.51 5.42 12.85
C LYS A 80 23.98 5.60 12.99
N PRO A 81 23.21 5.37 11.90
CA PRO A 81 21.75 5.35 11.98
C PRO A 81 21.27 4.17 12.83
N HIS A 82 20.03 4.25 13.28
CA HIS A 82 19.39 3.19 14.05
C HIS A 82 19.23 1.93 13.17
N ILE A 83 18.80 2.09 11.92
CA ILE A 83 18.79 1.04 10.91
C ILE A 83 19.88 1.35 9.87
N GLU A 84 20.84 0.43 9.71
CA GLU A 84 21.85 0.55 8.67
C GLU A 84 21.22 0.31 7.28
N PRO A 85 21.67 1.03 6.23
CA PRO A 85 21.22 0.78 4.87
C PRO A 85 21.36 -0.69 4.47
N ASN A 86 20.26 -1.28 4.01
CA ASN A 86 20.18 -2.68 3.61
C ASN A 86 20.03 -2.86 2.08
N TYR A 87 19.98 -1.75 1.33
CA TYR A 87 19.82 -1.75 -0.10
C TYR A 87 20.61 -0.61 -0.76
N ASN A 88 20.78 -0.70 -2.09
CA ASN A 88 21.38 0.37 -2.88
C ASN A 88 20.42 0.77 -4.00
N THR A 89 20.02 2.03 -4.00
CA THR A 89 19.16 2.60 -5.05
C THR A 89 20.02 3.37 -6.03
N ASN A 90 20.04 2.96 -7.30
CA ASN A 90 20.71 3.72 -8.35
C ASN A 90 19.81 4.85 -8.84
N ASN A 91 20.23 6.10 -8.68
CA ASN A 91 19.48 7.28 -9.13
C ASN A 91 19.99 7.89 -10.45
N GLY A 92 20.82 7.17 -11.19
CA GLY A 92 21.50 7.63 -12.41
C GLY A 92 22.83 8.34 -12.18
N TYR A 93 23.11 8.81 -10.96
CA TYR A 93 24.39 9.44 -10.59
C TYR A 93 25.29 8.51 -9.78
N GLY A 94 24.68 7.56 -9.07
CA GLY A 94 25.41 6.57 -8.29
C GLY A 94 24.46 5.67 -7.51
N ASN A 95 25.06 4.70 -6.84
CA ASN A 95 24.34 3.84 -5.90
C ASN A 95 24.24 4.56 -4.56
N ILE A 96 23.01 4.84 -4.13
CA ILE A 96 22.71 5.52 -2.88
C ILE A 96 22.35 4.45 -1.82
N PRO A 97 23.09 4.36 -0.71
CA PRO A 97 22.71 3.53 0.42
C PRO A 97 21.29 3.91 0.88
N THR A 98 20.39 2.93 0.87
CA THR A 98 18.96 3.12 1.15
C THR A 98 18.51 2.15 2.23
N ILE A 99 17.62 2.61 3.10
CA ILE A 99 16.87 1.75 4.02
C ILE A 99 15.59 1.33 3.29
N SER A 100 15.56 0.10 2.78
CA SER A 100 14.36 -0.51 2.21
C SER A 100 13.56 -1.17 3.32
N MET A 101 12.39 -0.62 3.62
CA MET A 101 11.46 -1.18 4.60
C MET A 101 10.51 -2.17 3.94
N GLY A 102 10.03 -3.13 4.73
CA GLY A 102 9.07 -4.13 4.27
C GLY A 102 7.70 -3.51 3.98
N ALA A 103 6.87 -4.29 3.28
CA ALA A 103 5.47 -3.98 3.06
C ALA A 103 4.65 -5.27 3.22
N SER A 104 3.40 -5.12 3.65
CA SER A 104 2.50 -6.25 3.91
C SER A 104 1.33 -6.21 2.93
N VAL A 105 1.04 -7.34 2.31
CA VAL A 105 -0.17 -7.46 1.46
C VAL A 105 -1.38 -7.57 2.37
N ILE A 106 -2.38 -6.72 2.13
CA ILE A 106 -3.70 -6.80 2.74
C ILE A 106 -4.67 -7.44 1.75
N THR A 107 -5.32 -8.48 2.22
CA THR A 107 -6.48 -9.15 1.61
C THR A 107 -7.61 -9.15 2.63
N LYS A 108 -8.80 -9.59 2.21
CA LYS A 108 -9.93 -9.76 3.12
C LYS A 108 -9.62 -10.69 4.31
N ASP A 109 -8.78 -11.70 4.10
CA ASP A 109 -8.53 -12.75 5.08
C ASP A 109 -7.53 -12.36 6.18
N ASN A 110 -6.63 -11.40 5.91
CA ASN A 110 -5.55 -11.03 6.81
C ASN A 110 -5.57 -9.55 7.24
N MET A 111 -6.57 -8.77 6.84
CA MET A 111 -6.61 -7.32 7.09
C MET A 111 -6.47 -6.95 8.56
N ALA A 112 -7.22 -7.62 9.45
CA ALA A 112 -7.19 -7.34 10.89
C ALA A 112 -5.82 -7.67 11.51
N GLU A 113 -5.18 -8.75 11.07
CA GLU A 113 -3.84 -9.14 11.53
C GLU A 113 -2.77 -8.16 11.04
N VAL A 114 -2.80 -7.79 9.76
CA VAL A 114 -1.80 -6.88 9.17
C VAL A 114 -1.90 -5.46 9.77
N LEU A 115 -3.10 -5.02 10.12
CA LEU A 115 -3.34 -3.69 10.68
C LEU A 115 -3.28 -3.66 12.22
N GLU A 116 -3.03 -4.79 12.88
CA GLU A 116 -2.92 -4.84 14.34
C GLU A 116 -1.78 -3.92 14.82
N GLY A 117 -2.11 -2.96 15.68
CA GLY A 117 -1.14 -1.98 16.21
C GLY A 117 -0.66 -0.94 15.19
N SER A 118 -1.25 -0.91 13.99
CA SER A 118 -0.98 0.11 12.98
C SER A 118 -1.60 1.47 13.34
N TYR A 119 -1.27 2.51 12.57
CA TYR A 119 -1.91 3.82 12.71
C TYR A 119 -3.33 3.88 12.12
N ILE A 120 -3.78 2.81 11.45
CA ILE A 120 -5.10 2.73 10.83
C ILE A 120 -6.06 2.09 11.82
N ASP A 121 -7.05 2.85 12.28
CA ASP A 121 -8.17 2.31 13.05
C ASP A 121 -9.16 1.62 12.10
N LEU A 122 -9.08 0.29 12.05
CA LEU A 122 -9.91 -0.49 11.14
C LEU A 122 -11.40 -0.41 11.49
N ASP A 123 -11.75 -0.30 12.77
CA ASP A 123 -13.14 -0.20 13.20
C ASP A 123 -13.73 1.15 12.78
N GLU A 124 -12.96 2.24 12.93
CA GLU A 124 -13.34 3.57 12.41
C GLU A 124 -13.53 3.53 10.88
N VAL A 125 -12.55 2.98 10.16
CA VAL A 125 -12.61 2.87 8.69
C VAL A 125 -13.86 2.11 8.26
N LEU A 126 -14.19 0.98 8.88
CA LEU A 126 -15.34 0.17 8.47
C LEU A 126 -16.69 0.74 8.95
N ALA A 127 -16.70 1.64 9.94
CA ALA A 127 -17.91 2.28 10.45
C ALA A 127 -18.37 3.49 9.63
N GLU A 128 -17.45 4.18 8.93
CA GLU A 128 -17.78 5.32 8.07
C GLU A 128 -18.65 4.89 6.86
N GLN A 129 -19.86 5.46 6.73
CA GLN A 129 -20.75 5.26 5.57
C GLN A 129 -20.44 6.22 4.43
#